data_AF-A0A7C6YMU6-F1
#
_entry.id   AF-A0A7C6YMU6-F1
#
_cell.length_a   1.000
_cell.length_b   1.000
_cell.length_c   1.000
_cell.angle_alpha   90.00
_cell.angle_beta   90.00
_cell.angle_gamma   90.00
#
_symmetry.space_group_name_H-M   'P 1'
#
loop_
_entity.id
_entity.type
_entity.pdbx_description
1 polymer ?
#
loop_
_entity_poly.entity_id
_entity_poly.type
_entity_poly.pdbx_seq_one_letter_code
_entity_poly.pdbx_strand_id
1 'polypeptide(L)'
;MNPQPPPPPPPPPPSPIIRDAPALLRMSRGFSCLFWSMPLLSTAHAVAWRSLATPRGALALLLAGFAPLIVGLWLLQSGKQATPQMRTRTYILQLLAWAACFLTPFLAWWTSFPAQLYFAINAALYYIVMILLLAGLNSLGATCARELGHITLRRESRAGAMMVLCLGIATVIALAWLFQRSGILDAGLLVILGRLAQLPPEARALFILPYILTAYVMWRAKEAGLHLACPPTP
;
A
#
# COMPACT_ATOMS: atom_id res chain seq x y z
N MET A 1 -15.64 -31.73 -48.67
CA MET A 1 -15.38 -31.04 -47.38
C MET A 1 -14.01 -30.40 -47.47
N ASN A 2 -13.93 -29.08 -47.51
CA ASN A 2 -12.66 -28.37 -47.56
C ASN A 2 -12.06 -28.40 -46.13
N PRO A 3 -10.82 -28.90 -45.92
CA PRO A 3 -10.24 -28.99 -44.58
C PRO A 3 -10.09 -27.58 -44.00
N GLN A 4 -10.59 -27.41 -42.78
CA GLN A 4 -10.48 -26.15 -42.04
C GLN A 4 -8.98 -25.87 -41.80
N PRO A 5 -8.48 -24.66 -42.10
CA PRO A 5 -7.09 -24.32 -41.82
C PRO A 5 -6.82 -24.44 -40.31
N PRO A 6 -5.61 -24.93 -39.93
CA PRO A 6 -5.26 -25.10 -38.54
C PRO A 6 -5.37 -23.76 -37.79
N PRO A 7 -5.84 -23.77 -36.53
CA PRO A 7 -5.94 -22.55 -35.74
C PRO A 7 -4.56 -21.90 -35.64
N PRO A 8 -4.47 -20.56 -35.73
CA PRO A 8 -3.21 -19.86 -35.63
C PRO A 8 -2.55 -20.18 -34.27
N PRO A 9 -1.21 -20.33 -34.24
CA PRO A 9 -0.49 -20.61 -33.01
C PRO A 9 -0.78 -19.52 -31.97
N PRO A 10 -0.91 -19.88 -30.68
CA PRO A 10 -1.15 -18.91 -29.63
C PRO A 10 -0.01 -17.86 -29.64
N PRO A 11 -0.34 -16.57 -29.39
CA PRO A 11 0.67 -15.53 -29.38
C PRO A 11 1.76 -15.86 -28.35
N PRO A 12 3.05 -15.68 -28.69
CA PRO A 12 4.13 -15.98 -27.78
C PRO A 12 3.99 -15.13 -26.51
N PRO A 13 4.33 -15.69 -25.33
CA PRO A 13 4.27 -14.95 -24.08
C PRO A 13 5.13 -13.68 -24.18
N PRO A 14 4.67 -12.55 -23.60
CA PRO A 14 5.42 -11.31 -23.63
C PRO A 14 6.79 -11.53 -23.00
N SER A 15 7.83 -11.24 -23.77
CA SER A 15 9.21 -11.40 -23.33
C SER A 15 9.54 -10.40 -22.21
N PRO A 16 10.23 -10.82 -21.15
CA PRO A 16 10.60 -9.91 -20.06
C PRO A 16 11.53 -8.80 -20.58
N ILE A 17 11.23 -7.57 -20.20
CA ILE A 17 12.03 -6.37 -20.48
C ILE A 17 13.26 -6.35 -19.57
N ILE A 18 13.07 -6.71 -18.30
CA ILE A 18 14.15 -6.81 -17.32
C ILE A 18 14.72 -8.23 -17.38
N ARG A 19 15.99 -8.36 -17.76
CA ARG A 19 16.68 -9.66 -17.88
C ARG A 19 17.99 -9.75 -17.10
N ASP A 20 18.54 -8.62 -16.68
CA ASP A 20 19.83 -8.58 -16.01
C ASP A 20 19.66 -9.04 -14.56
N ALA A 21 20.34 -10.13 -14.18
CA ALA A 21 20.27 -10.68 -12.82
C ALA A 21 20.54 -9.63 -11.71
N PRO A 22 21.52 -8.72 -11.82
CA PRO A 22 21.71 -7.66 -10.82
C PRO A 22 20.52 -6.69 -10.70
N ALA A 23 19.85 -6.40 -11.82
CA ALA A 23 18.67 -5.54 -11.84
C ALA A 23 17.47 -6.24 -11.19
N LEU A 24 17.28 -7.52 -11.49
CA LEU A 24 16.24 -8.37 -10.89
C LEU A 24 16.45 -8.53 -9.37
N LEU A 25 17.67 -8.76 -8.91
CA LEU A 25 18.00 -8.83 -7.48
C LEU A 25 17.77 -7.50 -6.77
N ARG A 26 18.14 -6.36 -7.40
CA ARG A 26 17.86 -5.04 -6.83
C ARG A 26 16.35 -4.79 -6.71
N MET A 27 15.58 -5.14 -7.74
CA MET A 27 14.13 -5.06 -7.72
C MET A 27 13.53 -5.93 -6.61
N SER A 28 14.01 -7.17 -6.48
CA SER A 28 13.58 -8.10 -5.41
C SER A 28 13.90 -7.53 -4.03
N ARG A 29 15.09 -6.94 -3.81
CA ARG A 29 15.45 -6.24 -2.57
C ARG A 29 14.53 -5.05 -2.29
N GLY A 30 14.21 -4.26 -3.32
CA GLY A 30 13.25 -3.16 -3.23
C GLY A 30 11.89 -3.65 -2.72
N PHE A 31 11.31 -4.66 -3.38
CA PHE A 31 10.05 -5.25 -2.95
C PHE A 31 10.13 -5.96 -1.60
N SER A 32 11.28 -6.51 -1.21
CA SER A 32 11.49 -7.07 0.13
C SER A 32 11.43 -5.98 1.21
N CYS A 33 12.01 -4.81 0.97
CA CYS A 33 11.90 -3.68 1.88
C CYS A 33 10.44 -3.18 1.95
N LEU A 34 9.74 -3.10 0.81
CA LEU A 34 8.31 -2.76 0.78
C LEU A 34 7.44 -3.81 1.49
N PHE A 35 7.78 -5.09 1.40
CA PHE A 35 7.08 -6.14 2.11
C PHE A 35 7.20 -5.95 3.62
N TRP A 36 8.42 -5.74 4.13
CA TRP A 36 8.66 -5.58 5.57
C TRP A 36 8.13 -4.27 6.14
N SER A 37 7.97 -3.23 5.32
CA SER A 37 7.30 -2.01 5.78
C SER A 37 5.82 -2.22 6.08
N MET A 38 5.12 -3.12 5.38
CA MET A 38 3.68 -3.35 5.59
C MET A 38 3.32 -3.83 7.01
N PRO A 39 3.91 -4.92 7.57
CA PRO A 39 3.62 -5.34 8.93
C PRO A 39 4.09 -4.33 9.98
N LEU A 40 5.19 -3.61 9.72
CA LEU A 40 5.66 -2.57 10.63
C LEU A 40 4.70 -1.38 10.68
N LEU A 41 4.24 -0.89 9.52
CA LEU A 41 3.27 0.20 9.45
C LEU A 41 1.91 -0.21 10.03
N SER A 42 1.45 -1.43 9.76
CA SER A 42 0.16 -1.91 10.29
C SER A 42 0.19 -2.09 11.80
N THR A 43 1.27 -2.63 12.36
CA THR A 43 1.46 -2.74 13.82
C THR A 43 1.58 -1.36 14.45
N ALA A 44 2.33 -0.45 13.82
CA ALA A 44 2.45 0.94 14.27
C ALA A 44 1.09 1.66 14.34
N HIS A 45 0.22 1.44 13.34
CA HIS A 45 -1.15 1.93 13.37
C HIS A 45 -1.99 1.31 14.46
N ALA A 46 -1.94 -0.02 14.62
CA ALA A 46 -2.67 -0.70 15.68
C ALA A 46 -2.27 -0.17 17.07
N VAL A 47 -0.96 0.05 17.30
CA VAL A 47 -0.42 0.59 18.56
C VAL A 47 -0.84 2.04 18.77
N ALA A 48 -0.73 2.90 17.74
CA ALA A 48 -1.12 4.30 17.82
C ALA A 48 -2.59 4.48 18.19
N TRP A 49 -3.47 3.62 17.67
CA TRP A 49 -4.90 3.65 17.98
C TRP A 49 -5.25 3.16 19.37
N ARG A 50 -4.57 2.12 19.86
CA ARG A 50 -4.87 1.54 21.19
C ARG A 50 -4.22 2.33 22.33
N SER A 51 -3.49 3.41 22.03
CA SER A 51 -2.70 4.19 23.00
C SER A 51 -1.80 3.29 23.88
N LEU A 52 -1.38 2.14 23.34
CA LEU A 52 -0.62 1.12 24.08
C LEU A 52 0.85 1.49 24.24
N ALA A 53 1.32 2.48 23.49
CA ALA A 53 2.68 2.98 23.57
C ALA A 53 2.69 4.44 24.04
N THR A 54 3.78 4.82 24.68
CA THR A 54 4.09 6.24 24.89
C THR A 54 4.12 6.95 23.53
N PRO A 55 3.79 8.26 23.45
CA PRO A 55 3.81 9.01 22.18
C PRO A 55 5.16 8.86 21.44
N ARG A 56 6.26 8.79 22.18
CA ARG A 56 7.61 8.54 21.64
C ARG A 56 7.76 7.14 21.04
N GLY A 57 7.24 6.11 21.71
CA GLY A 57 7.26 4.73 21.22
C GLY A 57 6.40 4.53 19.96
N ALA A 58 5.21 5.13 19.93
CA ALA A 58 4.34 5.10 18.75
C ALA A 58 5.00 5.79 17.55
N LEU A 59 5.61 6.97 17.76
CA LEU A 59 6.33 7.68 16.72
C LEU A 59 7.55 6.90 16.21
N ALA A 60 8.35 6.33 17.12
CA ALA A 60 9.51 5.51 16.75
C ALA A 60 9.11 4.29 15.91
N LEU A 61 8.02 3.60 16.28
CA LEU A 61 7.52 2.45 15.53
C LEU A 61 6.98 2.85 14.15
N LEU A 62 6.29 3.99 14.04
CA LEU A 62 5.83 4.51 12.75
C LEU A 62 7.01 4.86 11.85
N LEU A 63 8.02 5.57 12.36
CA LEU A 63 9.24 5.91 11.61
C LEU A 63 10.00 4.64 11.19
N ALA A 64 10.06 3.63 12.06
CA ALA A 64 10.67 2.34 11.74
C ALA A 64 9.94 1.62 10.59
N GLY A 65 8.62 1.81 10.43
CA GLY A 65 7.87 1.31 9.27
C GLY A 65 8.12 2.10 7.98
N PHE A 66 8.28 3.42 8.06
CA PHE A 66 8.57 4.27 6.89
C PHE A 66 10.00 4.12 6.35
N ALA A 67 10.98 3.81 7.20
CA ALA A 67 12.36 3.62 6.78
C ALA A 67 12.52 2.55 5.66
N PRO A 68 12.07 1.29 5.83
CA PRO A 68 12.14 0.29 4.77
C PRO A 68 11.23 0.63 3.57
N LEU A 69 10.12 1.35 3.78
CA LEU A 69 9.27 1.81 2.68
C LEU A 69 10.03 2.77 1.74
N ILE A 70 10.68 3.80 2.31
CA ILE A 70 11.44 4.79 1.56
C ILE A 70 12.65 4.14 0.88
N VAL A 71 13.39 3.30 1.60
CA VAL A 71 14.54 2.56 1.04
C VAL A 71 14.09 1.65 -0.10
N GLY A 72 12.98 0.93 0.05
CA GLY A 72 12.43 0.06 -0.99
C GLY A 72 12.07 0.82 -2.26
N LEU A 73 11.37 1.96 -2.13
CA LEU A 73 11.04 2.82 -3.26
C LEU A 73 12.28 3.44 -3.91
N TRP A 74 13.29 3.80 -3.14
CA TRP A 74 14.55 4.33 -3.66
C TRP A 74 15.34 3.28 -4.46
N LEU A 75 15.38 2.03 -3.99
CA LEU A 75 15.98 0.91 -4.71
C LEU A 75 15.29 0.64 -6.05
N LEU A 76 13.96 0.76 -6.11
CA LEU A 76 13.18 0.60 -7.35
C LEU A 76 13.39 1.77 -8.32
N GLN A 77 13.59 2.99 -7.82
CA GLN A 77 13.82 4.17 -8.66
C GLN A 77 15.23 4.22 -9.27
N SER A 78 16.24 3.78 -8.52
CA SER A 78 17.66 3.79 -8.93
C SER A 78 18.04 2.70 -9.94
N GLY A 79 17.08 1.85 -10.33
CA GLY A 79 17.28 0.83 -11.37
C GLY A 79 17.43 1.46 -12.76
N LYS A 80 18.52 1.15 -13.46
CA LYS A 80 18.75 1.60 -14.85
C LYS A 80 17.71 1.05 -15.83
N GLN A 81 17.06 -0.06 -15.50
CA GLN A 81 16.08 -0.74 -16.34
C GLN A 81 14.62 -0.31 -16.07
N ALA A 82 14.39 0.66 -15.17
CA ALA A 82 13.04 1.15 -14.91
C ALA A 82 12.49 1.92 -16.12
N THR A 83 11.32 1.51 -16.63
CA THR A 83 10.63 2.27 -17.68
C THR A 83 10.28 3.68 -17.19
N PRO A 84 10.11 4.68 -18.10
CA PRO A 84 9.70 6.03 -17.70
C PRO A 84 8.43 6.03 -16.84
N GLN A 85 7.46 5.17 -17.18
CA GLN A 85 6.23 5.01 -16.42
C GLN A 85 6.50 4.50 -14.99
N MET A 86 7.39 3.51 -14.82
CA MET A 86 7.77 3.00 -13.51
C MET A 86 8.50 4.06 -12.68
N ARG A 87 9.38 4.84 -13.29
CA ARG A 87 10.11 5.93 -12.61
C ARG A 87 9.16 7.01 -12.09
N THR A 88 8.25 7.51 -12.93
CA THR A 88 7.24 8.50 -12.52
C THR A 88 6.35 7.98 -11.41
N ARG A 89 5.86 6.74 -11.52
CA ARG A 89 5.04 6.13 -10.46
C ARG A 89 5.80 5.99 -9.16
N THR A 90 7.02 5.49 -9.21
CA THR A 90 7.86 5.33 -8.01
C THR A 90 8.13 6.67 -7.34
N TYR A 91 8.38 7.73 -8.12
CA TYR A 91 8.53 9.09 -7.60
C TYR A 91 7.28 9.60 -6.90
N ILE A 92 6.09 9.45 -7.51
CA ILE A 92 4.82 9.82 -6.87
C ILE A 92 4.63 9.05 -5.56
N LEU A 93 4.97 7.77 -5.53
CA LEU A 93 4.87 6.96 -4.31
C LEU A 93 5.86 7.39 -3.24
N GLN A 94 7.06 7.84 -3.61
CA GLN A 94 7.99 8.42 -2.65
C GLN A 94 7.44 9.71 -2.05
N LEU A 95 6.85 10.59 -2.86
CA LEU A 95 6.20 11.80 -2.37
C LEU A 95 5.05 11.48 -1.40
N LEU A 96 4.21 10.49 -1.75
CA LEU A 96 3.15 10.01 -0.86
C LEU A 96 3.71 9.40 0.43
N ALA A 97 4.80 8.64 0.36
CA ALA A 97 5.46 8.07 1.53
C ALA A 97 6.01 9.16 2.46
N TRP A 98 6.64 10.20 1.92
CA TRP A 98 7.12 11.35 2.68
C TRP A 98 5.97 12.16 3.27
N ALA A 99 4.91 12.40 2.51
CA ALA A 99 3.71 13.07 2.99
C ALA A 99 3.06 12.29 4.15
N ALA A 100 2.94 10.97 4.03
CA ALA A 100 2.43 10.12 5.10
C ALA A 100 3.35 10.16 6.34
N CYS A 101 4.66 10.05 6.15
CA CYS A 101 5.63 10.16 7.24
C CYS A 101 5.52 11.50 7.98
N PHE A 102 5.35 12.62 7.25
CA PHE A 102 5.12 13.93 7.84
C PHE A 102 3.80 14.03 8.61
N LEU A 103 2.72 13.43 8.07
CA LEU A 103 1.38 13.48 8.67
C LEU A 103 1.20 12.50 9.85
N THR A 104 2.16 11.61 10.05
CA THR A 104 2.12 10.56 11.08
C THR A 104 1.89 11.06 12.52
N PRO A 105 2.55 12.14 13.01
CA PRO A 105 2.36 12.62 14.38
C PRO A 105 0.93 13.07 14.68
N PHE A 106 0.23 13.60 13.66
CA PHE A 106 -1.15 14.06 13.80
C PHE A 106 -2.11 12.93 14.15
N LEU A 107 -1.78 11.69 13.79
CA LEU A 107 -2.58 10.54 14.18
C LEU A 107 -2.55 10.32 15.70
N ALA A 108 -1.38 10.43 16.32
CA ALA A 108 -1.23 10.30 17.77
C ALA A 108 -1.76 11.53 18.54
N TRP A 109 -1.62 12.73 17.95
CA TRP A 109 -2.17 13.94 18.56
C TRP A 109 -3.69 14.00 18.49
N TRP A 110 -4.30 13.53 17.41
CA TRP A 110 -5.74 13.51 17.28
C TRP A 110 -6.42 12.56 18.28
N THR A 111 -5.81 11.40 18.57
CA THR A 111 -6.33 10.49 19.62
C THR A 111 -6.23 11.10 21.02
N SER A 112 -5.22 11.96 21.26
CA SER A 112 -5.03 12.64 22.54
C SER A 112 -5.92 13.88 22.70
N PHE A 113 -6.14 14.63 21.62
CA PHE A 113 -6.91 15.88 21.59
C PHE A 113 -7.96 15.85 20.47
N PRO A 114 -9.02 15.03 20.58
CA PRO A 114 -9.97 14.79 19.49
C PRO A 114 -10.85 16.02 19.14
N ALA A 115 -10.98 16.97 20.06
CA ALA A 115 -11.76 18.21 19.85
C ALA A 115 -11.05 19.26 18.98
N GLN A 116 -9.75 19.08 18.69
CA GLN A 116 -8.98 19.99 17.85
C GLN A 116 -9.19 19.64 16.37
N LEU A 117 -9.94 20.48 15.65
CA LEU A 117 -10.26 20.26 14.23
C LEU A 117 -9.00 20.18 13.35
N TYR A 118 -7.97 20.96 13.68
CA TYR A 118 -6.70 20.96 12.96
C TYR A 118 -6.03 19.56 12.96
N PHE A 119 -6.01 18.87 14.11
CA PHE A 119 -5.42 17.52 14.18
C PHE A 119 -6.28 16.49 13.45
N ALA A 120 -7.60 16.63 13.54
CA ALA A 120 -8.54 15.76 12.84
C ALA A 120 -8.40 15.84 11.31
N ILE A 121 -8.29 17.04 10.74
CA ILE A 121 -8.13 17.22 9.28
C ILE A 121 -6.82 16.59 8.81
N ASN A 122 -5.72 16.80 9.53
CA ASN A 122 -4.42 16.22 9.18
C ASN A 122 -4.41 14.69 9.35
N ALA A 123 -5.10 14.15 10.36
CA ALA A 123 -5.28 12.70 10.51
C ALA A 123 -6.15 12.11 9.40
N ALA A 124 -7.21 12.81 8.96
CA ALA A 124 -8.01 12.38 7.81
C ALA A 124 -7.19 12.38 6.52
N LEU A 125 -6.38 13.44 6.30
CA LEU A 125 -5.47 13.52 5.17
C LEU A 125 -4.44 12.39 5.19
N TYR A 126 -3.91 12.04 6.37
CA TYR A 126 -3.02 10.89 6.55
C TYR A 126 -3.64 9.60 6.01
N TYR A 127 -4.91 9.30 6.34
CA TYR A 127 -5.58 8.09 5.85
C TYR A 127 -5.75 8.09 4.33
N ILE A 128 -6.14 9.23 3.75
CA ILE A 128 -6.28 9.37 2.30
C ILE A 128 -4.94 9.10 1.63
N VAL A 129 -3.86 9.72 2.11
CA VAL A 129 -2.50 9.51 1.59
C VAL A 129 -2.08 8.05 1.72
N MET A 130 -2.38 7.39 2.84
CA MET A 130 -2.05 5.97 3.02
C MET A 130 -2.84 5.05 2.07
N ILE A 131 -4.13 5.28 1.87
CA ILE A 131 -4.94 4.49 0.92
C ILE A 131 -4.36 4.63 -0.50
N LEU A 132 -4.06 5.87 -0.92
CA LEU A 132 -3.45 6.14 -2.23
C LEU A 132 -2.07 5.50 -2.36
N LEU A 133 -1.26 5.56 -1.30
CA LEU A 133 0.05 4.94 -1.25
C LEU A 133 -0.05 3.42 -1.40
N LEU A 134 -0.90 2.76 -0.61
CA LEU A 134 -1.10 1.30 -0.67
C LEU A 134 -1.64 0.86 -2.03
N ALA A 135 -2.67 1.52 -2.56
CA ALA A 135 -3.20 1.23 -3.89
C ALA A 135 -2.14 1.47 -4.99
N GLY A 136 -1.32 2.51 -4.79
CA GLY A 136 -0.20 2.85 -5.65
C GLY A 136 0.93 1.82 -5.64
N LEU A 137 1.28 1.26 -4.46
CA LEU A 137 2.24 0.17 -4.32
C LEU A 137 1.76 -1.09 -5.04
N ASN A 138 0.49 -1.46 -4.87
CA ASN A 138 -0.12 -2.55 -5.64
C ASN A 138 -0.05 -2.28 -7.15
N SER A 139 -0.31 -1.04 -7.58
CA SER A 139 -0.20 -0.62 -8.99
C SER A 139 1.24 -0.66 -9.50
N LEU A 140 2.24 -0.39 -8.65
CA LEU A 140 3.66 -0.53 -8.95
C LEU A 140 4.01 -2.02 -9.15
N GLY A 141 3.52 -2.90 -8.29
CA GLY A 141 3.62 -4.36 -8.46
C GLY A 141 3.05 -4.82 -9.82
N ALA A 142 1.91 -4.27 -10.24
CA ALA A 142 1.34 -4.57 -11.56
C ALA A 142 2.21 -4.08 -12.72
N THR A 143 2.85 -2.91 -12.57
CA THR A 143 3.80 -2.37 -13.56
C THR A 143 5.02 -3.26 -13.67
N CYS A 144 5.62 -3.66 -12.55
CA CYS A 144 6.77 -4.57 -12.54
C CYS A 144 6.41 -5.93 -13.11
N ALA A 145 5.27 -6.51 -12.73
CA ALA A 145 4.80 -7.78 -13.28
C ALA A 145 4.64 -7.75 -14.81
N ARG A 146 4.19 -6.62 -15.36
CA ARG A 146 4.13 -6.42 -16.81
C ARG A 146 5.52 -6.39 -17.44
N GLU A 147 6.48 -5.73 -16.80
CA GLU A 147 7.88 -5.67 -17.28
C GLU A 147 8.60 -7.03 -17.20
N LEU A 148 8.17 -7.90 -16.28
CA LEU A 148 8.65 -9.27 -16.16
C LEU A 148 7.87 -10.29 -17.02
N GLY A 149 6.81 -9.87 -17.71
CA GLY A 149 5.94 -10.79 -18.48
C GLY A 149 5.01 -11.68 -17.62
N HIS A 150 4.91 -11.45 -16.30
CA HIS A 150 4.06 -12.24 -15.39
C HIS A 150 2.60 -11.76 -15.38
N ILE A 151 1.76 -12.41 -16.18
CA ILE A 151 0.34 -12.05 -16.37
C ILE A 151 -0.49 -12.23 -15.09
N THR A 152 -0.28 -13.31 -14.35
CA THR A 152 -1.02 -13.63 -13.11
C THR A 152 -0.76 -12.58 -12.04
N LEU A 153 0.51 -12.31 -11.74
CA LEU A 153 0.93 -11.29 -10.79
C LEU A 153 0.40 -9.90 -11.17
N ARG A 154 0.38 -9.56 -12.46
CA ARG A 154 -0.18 -8.28 -12.93
C ARG A 154 -1.66 -8.15 -12.60
N ARG A 155 -2.45 -9.22 -12.78
CA ARG A 155 -3.89 -9.23 -12.47
C ARG A 155 -4.12 -9.18 -10.96
N GLU A 156 -3.42 -10.01 -10.19
CA GLU A 156 -3.46 -10.01 -8.71
C GLU A 156 -3.13 -8.63 -8.15
N SER A 157 -2.08 -7.98 -8.66
CA SER A 157 -1.66 -6.65 -8.22
C SER A 157 -2.70 -5.57 -8.54
N ARG A 158 -3.35 -5.64 -9.70
CA ARG A 158 -4.44 -4.70 -10.05
C ARG A 158 -5.68 -4.91 -9.18
N ALA A 159 -6.04 -6.17 -8.93
CA ALA A 159 -7.12 -6.51 -8.03
C ALA A 159 -6.83 -6.02 -6.61
N GLY A 160 -5.61 -6.20 -6.11
CA GLY A 160 -5.16 -5.65 -4.83
C GLY A 160 -5.31 -4.13 -4.76
N ALA A 161 -4.89 -3.40 -5.79
CA ALA A 161 -5.05 -1.95 -5.86
C ALA A 161 -6.53 -1.51 -5.81
N MET A 162 -7.39 -2.17 -6.61
CA MET A 162 -8.83 -1.90 -6.59
C MET A 162 -9.45 -2.24 -5.24
N MET A 163 -9.06 -3.36 -4.63
CA MET A 163 -9.60 -3.79 -3.34
C MET A 163 -9.23 -2.84 -2.22
N VAL A 164 -8.00 -2.30 -2.21
CA VAL A 164 -7.61 -1.24 -1.27
C VAL A 164 -8.47 0.01 -1.42
N LEU A 165 -8.73 0.45 -2.66
CA LEU A 165 -9.57 1.63 -2.93
C LEU A 165 -11.03 1.37 -2.54
N CYS A 166 -11.61 0.25 -2.96
CA CYS A 166 -12.98 -0.14 -2.64
C CYS A 166 -13.17 -0.29 -1.14
N LEU A 167 -12.22 -0.91 -0.43
CA LEU A 167 -12.29 -1.04 1.02
C LEU A 167 -12.18 0.32 1.71
N GLY A 168 -11.30 1.21 1.24
CA GLY A 168 -11.20 2.58 1.73
C GLY A 168 -12.53 3.34 1.58
N ILE A 169 -13.12 3.32 0.38
CA ILE A 169 -14.42 3.96 0.09
C ILE A 169 -15.54 3.34 0.92
N ALA A 170 -15.63 2.01 0.96
CA ALA A 170 -16.65 1.30 1.73
C ALA A 170 -16.54 1.63 3.23
N THR A 171 -15.33 1.77 3.76
CA THR A 171 -15.11 2.17 5.16
C THR A 171 -15.65 3.57 5.43
N VAL A 172 -15.39 4.53 4.54
CA VAL A 172 -15.93 5.91 4.65
C VAL A 172 -17.46 5.91 4.58
N ILE A 173 -18.05 5.18 3.63
CA ILE A 173 -19.51 5.08 3.47
C ILE A 173 -20.15 4.43 4.71
N ALA A 174 -19.58 3.32 5.21
CA ALA A 174 -20.09 2.63 6.39
C ALA A 174 -20.05 3.53 7.63
N LEU A 175 -18.96 4.28 7.83
CA LEU A 175 -18.85 5.25 8.92
C LEU A 175 -19.88 6.37 8.80
N ALA A 176 -20.03 6.95 7.60
CA ALA A 176 -21.04 7.99 7.35
C ALA A 176 -22.46 7.49 7.64
N TRP A 177 -22.79 6.28 7.21
CA TRP A 177 -24.09 5.66 7.45
C TRP A 177 -24.34 5.37 8.94
N LEU A 178 -23.35 4.85 9.66
CA LEU A 178 -23.44 4.63 11.10
C LEU A 178 -23.67 5.94 11.86
N PHE A 179 -22.93 6.98 11.51
CA PHE A 179 -23.10 8.30 12.13
C PHE A 179 -24.45 8.93 11.83
N GLN A 180 -24.96 8.77 10.61
CA GLN A 180 -26.32 9.19 10.25
C GLN A 180 -27.36 8.48 11.11
N ARG A 181 -27.30 7.15 11.20
CA ARG A 181 -28.26 6.35 11.95
C ARG A 181 -28.26 6.66 13.45
N SER A 182 -27.09 7.01 13.99
CA SER A 182 -26.94 7.40 15.39
C SER A 182 -27.39 8.83 15.71
N GLY A 183 -27.85 9.61 14.73
CA GLY A 183 -28.20 11.03 14.90
C GLY A 183 -27.01 11.94 15.20
N ILE A 184 -25.78 11.44 15.06
CA ILE A 184 -24.55 12.17 15.40
C ILE A 184 -24.18 13.18 14.32
N LEU A 185 -24.68 13.02 13.08
CA LEU A 185 -24.47 14.01 12.02
C LEU A 185 -25.04 15.38 12.39
N ASP A 186 -26.14 15.42 13.13
CA ASP A 186 -26.78 16.66 13.60
C ASP A 186 -26.07 17.26 14.83
N ALA A 187 -25.23 16.46 15.51
CA ALA A 187 -24.47 16.89 16.69
C ALA A 187 -23.22 17.72 16.34
N GLY A 188 -22.92 17.91 15.05
CA GLY A 188 -21.81 18.72 14.56
C GLY A 188 -20.48 17.98 14.42
N LEU A 189 -19.59 18.54 13.59
CA LEU A 189 -18.34 17.92 13.14
C LEU A 189 -17.41 17.47 14.28
N LEU A 190 -17.34 18.24 15.37
CA LEU A 190 -16.46 17.93 16.51
C LEU A 190 -16.89 16.66 17.26
N VAL A 191 -18.20 16.40 17.35
CA VAL A 191 -18.74 15.20 18.01
C VAL A 191 -18.45 13.97 17.17
N ILE A 192 -18.61 14.07 15.85
CA ILE A 192 -18.26 13.01 14.89
C ILE A 192 -16.78 12.62 15.04
N LEU A 193 -15.89 13.61 15.09
CA LEU A 193 -14.45 13.39 15.21
C LEU A 193 -14.06 12.72 16.54
N GLY A 194 -14.69 13.12 17.65
CA GLY A 194 -14.50 12.47 18.94
C GLY A 194 -14.92 11.01 18.96
N ARG A 195 -16.02 10.66 18.27
CA ARG A 195 -16.50 9.29 18.15
C ARG A 195 -15.63 8.44 17.23
N LEU A 196 -15.11 9.04 16.15
CA LEU A 196 -14.20 8.36 15.23
C LEU A 196 -12.88 7.96 15.92
N ALA A 197 -12.35 8.81 16.81
CA ALA A 197 -11.18 8.48 17.64
C ALA A 197 -11.43 7.32 18.62
N GLN A 198 -12.70 7.05 18.95
CA GLN A 198 -13.12 6.00 19.89
C GLN A 198 -13.66 4.74 19.21
N LEU A 199 -13.41 4.53 17.90
CA LEU A 199 -13.93 3.33 17.20
C LEU A 199 -13.55 2.04 17.93
N PRO A 200 -14.45 1.03 17.93
CA PRO A 200 -14.19 -0.24 18.58
C PRO A 200 -13.06 -1.02 17.87
N PRO A 201 -12.34 -1.90 18.58
CA PRO A 201 -11.15 -2.57 18.07
C PRO A 201 -11.42 -3.41 16.81
N GLU A 202 -12.63 -3.95 16.64
CA GLU A 202 -13.05 -4.73 15.48
C GLU A 202 -13.10 -3.86 14.22
N ALA A 203 -13.64 -2.64 14.33
CA ALA A 203 -13.66 -1.68 13.22
C ALA A 203 -12.23 -1.25 12.83
N ARG A 204 -11.30 -1.20 13.79
CA ARG A 204 -9.89 -0.88 13.53
C ARG A 204 -9.19 -1.98 12.73
N ALA A 205 -9.59 -3.23 12.89
CA ALA A 205 -9.04 -4.35 12.11
C ALA A 205 -9.31 -4.20 10.61
N LEU A 206 -10.42 -3.55 10.21
CA LEU A 206 -10.72 -3.27 8.81
C LEU A 206 -9.67 -2.37 8.15
N PHE A 207 -9.06 -1.46 8.91
CA PHE A 207 -7.97 -0.60 8.43
C PHE A 207 -6.63 -1.34 8.27
N ILE A 208 -6.50 -2.54 8.83
CA ILE A 208 -5.30 -3.38 8.72
C ILE A 208 -5.32 -4.21 7.42
N LEU A 209 -6.51 -4.62 6.95
CA LEU A 209 -6.67 -5.46 5.77
C LEU A 209 -5.93 -4.92 4.51
N PRO A 210 -5.98 -3.61 4.17
CA PRO A 210 -5.21 -3.06 3.05
C PRO A 210 -3.71 -3.33 3.11
N TYR A 211 -3.12 -3.35 4.30
CA TYR A 211 -1.69 -3.63 4.48
C TYR A 211 -1.37 -5.08 4.16
N ILE A 212 -2.20 -6.02 4.60
CA ILE A 212 -2.00 -7.45 4.36
C ILE A 212 -2.08 -7.74 2.86
N LEU A 213 -3.06 -7.17 2.17
CA LEU A 213 -3.21 -7.32 0.72
C LEU A 213 -2.01 -6.77 -0.03
N THR A 214 -1.54 -5.59 0.38
CA THR A 214 -0.35 -4.97 -0.22
C THR A 214 0.91 -5.79 0.07
N ALA A 215 1.07 -6.30 1.30
CA ALA A 215 2.20 -7.15 1.69
C ALA A 215 2.26 -8.42 0.83
N TYR A 216 1.13 -9.08 0.62
CA TYR A 216 1.05 -10.25 -0.27
C TYR A 216 1.55 -9.92 -1.68
N VAL A 217 1.11 -8.81 -2.27
CA VAL A 217 1.55 -8.39 -3.61
C VAL A 217 3.05 -8.04 -3.63
N MET A 218 3.56 -7.35 -2.61
CA MET A 218 4.99 -7.03 -2.51
C MET A 218 5.84 -8.31 -2.41
N TRP A 219 5.41 -9.28 -1.59
CA TRP A 219 6.06 -10.58 -1.46
C TRP A 219 6.11 -11.31 -2.80
N ARG A 220 4.97 -11.40 -3.51
CA ARG A 220 4.90 -12.07 -4.81
C ARG A 220 5.76 -11.40 -5.86
N ALA A 221 5.83 -10.06 -5.86
CA ALA A 221 6.71 -9.32 -6.76
C ALA A 221 8.20 -9.53 -6.45
N LYS A 222 8.57 -9.61 -5.16
CA LYS A 222 9.92 -9.99 -4.72
C LYS A 222 10.31 -11.37 -5.25
N GLU A 223 9.46 -12.38 -5.05
CA GLU A 223 9.73 -13.76 -5.47
C GLU A 223 9.83 -13.89 -6.99
N ALA A 224 8.95 -13.21 -7.75
CA ALA A 224 9.03 -13.19 -9.21
C ALA A 224 10.38 -12.66 -9.71
N GLY A 225 10.89 -11.58 -9.10
CA GLY A 225 12.23 -11.07 -9.42
C GLY A 225 13.36 -12.04 -9.05
N LEU A 226 13.24 -12.72 -7.90
CA LEU A 226 14.25 -13.67 -7.43
C LEU A 226 14.34 -14.90 -8.34
N HIS A 227 13.20 -15.49 -8.71
CA HIS A 227 13.14 -16.67 -9.57
C HIS A 227 13.71 -16.41 -10.97
N LEU A 228 13.50 -15.21 -11.51
CA LEU A 228 14.09 -14.84 -12.81
C LEU A 228 15.59 -14.55 -12.71
N ALA A 229 16.08 -14.06 -11.57
CA ALA A 229 17.51 -13.82 -11.34
C ALA A 229 18.30 -15.11 -11.12
N CYS A 230 17.67 -16.10 -10.49
CA CYS A 230 18.24 -17.40 -10.15
C CYS A 230 17.29 -18.51 -10.64
N PRO A 231 17.27 -18.81 -11.95
CA PRO A 231 16.46 -19.90 -12.46
C PRO A 231 16.86 -21.22 -11.76
N PRO A 232 15.91 -22.10 -11.42
CA PRO A 232 16.23 -23.40 -10.83
C PRO A 232 17.17 -24.14 -11.78
N THR A 233 18.27 -24.67 -11.25
CA THR A 233 19.14 -25.59 -11.99
C THR A 233 18.30 -26.81 -12.40
N PRO A 234 18.42 -27.27 -13.66
CA PRO A 234 17.64 -28.39 -14.20
C PRO A 234 17.86 -29.69 -13.43
#